data_AF-A0A814U489-F1
#
_entry.id   AF-A0A814U489-F1
#
_cell.length_a   1.000
_cell.length_b   1.000
_cell.length_c   1.000
_cell.angle_alpha   90.00
_cell.angle_beta   90.00
_cell.angle_gamma   90.00
#
_symmetry.space_group_name_H-M   'P 1'
#
loop_
_entity.id
_entity.type
_entity.pdbx_description
1 polymer ?
#
loop_
_entity_poly.entity_id
_entity_poly.type
_entity_poly.pdbx_seq_one_letter_code
_entity_poly.pdbx_strand_id
1 'polypeptide(L)'
;METNSEGDLNQILTDELVILSQSSIQLNMTNMIPSQVPGIPNPTITHQNLTEDELRARRWEARRRQRQRRAERRRQARAPQQQQRNQQRQERLDYGRTMFIHFTYCSSMKTFPRKFHALWDKYFGESPINEVLPVLGTRNVKNLQRQLTYTR
;
A
#
# COMPACT_ATOMS: atom_id res chain seq x y z
N MET A 1 26.78 -31.33 -31.36
CA MET A 1 25.59 -32.01 -30.82
C MET A 1 24.77 -30.95 -30.14
N GLU A 2 23.72 -30.53 -30.84
CA GLU A 2 22.64 -29.71 -30.34
C GLU A 2 21.84 -30.51 -29.28
N THR A 3 21.29 -29.83 -28.28
CA THR A 3 19.86 -29.95 -27.97
C THR A 3 19.38 -28.71 -27.21
N ASN A 4 18.44 -28.04 -27.85
CA ASN A 4 17.50 -27.03 -27.38
C ASN A 4 16.69 -27.46 -26.15
N SER A 5 16.34 -26.51 -25.26
CA SER A 5 14.98 -26.39 -24.67
C SER A 5 14.84 -25.15 -23.77
N GLU A 6 15.00 -23.96 -24.34
CA GLU A 6 14.38 -22.74 -23.78
C GLU A 6 13.01 -22.58 -24.43
N GLY A 7 12.05 -23.38 -23.96
CA GLY A 7 10.65 -23.34 -24.39
C GLY A 7 9.73 -23.11 -23.20
N ASP A 8 8.81 -22.16 -23.36
CA ASP A 8 7.49 -22.14 -22.71
C ASP A 8 7.37 -21.81 -21.22
N LEU A 9 7.84 -20.63 -20.80
CA LEU A 9 7.27 -19.98 -19.60
C LEU A 9 6.83 -18.52 -19.78
N ASN A 10 7.03 -17.93 -20.98
CA ASN A 10 6.61 -16.54 -21.26
C ASN A 10 5.23 -16.41 -21.94
N GLN A 11 4.48 -17.50 -22.10
CA GLN A 11 3.18 -17.51 -22.80
C GLN A 11 1.94 -17.53 -21.88
N ILE A 12 2.11 -17.43 -20.55
CA ILE A 12 0.98 -17.52 -19.57
C ILE A 12 0.63 -16.15 -18.93
N LEU A 13 1.24 -15.04 -19.36
CA LEU A 13 1.06 -13.74 -18.70
C LEU A 13 0.46 -12.62 -19.57
N THR A 14 -0.13 -12.96 -20.72
CA THR A 14 -0.77 -11.97 -21.61
C THR A 14 -2.30 -11.98 -21.62
N ASP A 15 -2.98 -12.95 -20.97
CA ASP A 15 -4.44 -13.06 -21.06
C ASP A 15 -5.22 -12.53 -19.85
N GLU A 16 -4.55 -12.07 -18.79
CA GLU A 16 -5.20 -11.46 -17.61
C GLU A 16 -5.08 -9.93 -17.55
N LEU A 17 -4.74 -9.27 -18.66
CA LEU A 17 -4.71 -7.80 -18.76
C LEU A 17 -5.84 -7.21 -19.61
N VAL A 18 -6.94 -7.95 -19.77
CA VAL A 18 -8.16 -7.47 -20.46
C VAL A 18 -9.29 -7.11 -19.48
N ILE A 19 -9.16 -7.40 -18.18
CA ILE A 19 -10.25 -7.18 -17.20
C ILE A 19 -10.04 -5.91 -16.35
N LEU A 20 -9.59 -4.79 -16.92
CA LEU A 20 -9.69 -3.48 -16.23
C LEU A 20 -9.95 -2.30 -17.20
N SER A 21 -10.54 -2.57 -18.36
CA SER A 21 -10.98 -1.52 -19.29
C SER A 21 -12.45 -1.72 -19.64
N GLN A 22 -13.34 -1.64 -18.64
CA GLN A 22 -14.79 -1.43 -18.85
C GLN A 22 -15.50 -1.17 -17.52
N SER A 23 -15.22 -0.04 -16.88
CA SER A 23 -16.10 0.50 -15.83
C SER A 23 -16.12 2.03 -15.85
N SER A 24 -16.08 2.61 -17.05
CA SER A 24 -16.67 3.94 -17.27
C SER A 24 -18.02 3.73 -17.96
N ILE A 25 -18.95 3.12 -17.23
CA ILE A 25 -20.36 3.29 -17.56
C ILE A 25 -20.65 4.75 -17.25
N GLN A 26 -20.74 5.53 -18.32
CA GLN A 26 -21.34 6.85 -18.31
C GLN A 26 -22.68 6.74 -17.58
N LEU A 27 -22.81 7.38 -16.41
CA LEU A 27 -24.11 7.73 -15.87
C LEU A 27 -24.65 8.90 -16.70
N ASN A 28 -24.92 8.59 -17.97
CA ASN A 28 -25.84 9.32 -18.81
C ASN A 28 -27.20 8.66 -18.57
N MET A 29 -27.83 8.98 -17.44
CA MET A 29 -29.27 8.78 -17.31
C MET A 29 -29.93 10.13 -17.53
N THR A 30 -29.97 10.46 -18.81
CA THR A 30 -31.07 11.10 -19.49
C THR A 30 -32.35 10.99 -18.66
N ASN A 31 -32.93 12.14 -18.37
CA ASN A 31 -34.31 12.32 -17.95
C ASN A 31 -35.24 11.63 -18.96
N MET A 32 -35.41 10.32 -18.85
CA MET A 32 -36.53 9.58 -19.40
C MET A 32 -37.53 9.49 -18.27
N ILE A 33 -38.42 10.49 -18.23
CA ILE A 33 -39.64 10.47 -17.43
C ILE A 33 -40.39 9.18 -17.81
N PRO A 34 -40.52 8.18 -16.92
CA PRO A 34 -41.37 7.04 -17.21
C PRO A 34 -42.80 7.52 -17.23
N SER A 35 -43.48 7.20 -18.31
CA SER A 35 -44.94 7.21 -18.41
C SER A 35 -45.56 6.66 -17.13
N GLN A 36 -46.57 7.37 -16.65
CA GLN A 36 -47.31 7.10 -15.42
C GLN A 36 -47.66 5.62 -15.32
N VAL A 37 -46.99 4.89 -14.41
CA VAL A 37 -47.48 3.58 -13.95
C VAL A 37 -48.60 3.88 -12.95
N PRO A 38 -49.87 3.55 -13.25
CA PRO A 38 -50.95 3.76 -12.31
C PRO A 38 -50.78 2.77 -11.15
N GLY A 39 -50.60 3.27 -9.93
CA GLY A 39 -50.77 2.46 -8.72
C GLY A 39 -49.57 2.31 -7.78
N ILE A 40 -48.43 2.99 -7.99
CA ILE A 40 -47.42 3.08 -6.93
C ILE A 40 -47.85 4.20 -5.97
N PRO A 41 -48.20 3.90 -4.70
CA PRO A 41 -48.52 4.94 -3.74
C PRO A 41 -47.31 5.85 -3.61
N ASN A 42 -47.53 7.17 -3.80
CA ASN A 42 -46.50 8.17 -3.56
C ASN A 42 -45.91 7.92 -2.17
N PRO A 43 -44.57 7.88 -2.01
CA PRO A 43 -43.99 7.77 -0.69
C PRO A 43 -44.48 8.98 0.09
N THR A 44 -45.35 8.75 1.07
CA THR A 44 -45.77 9.78 2.01
C THR A 44 -44.50 10.23 2.71
N ILE A 45 -43.95 11.38 2.30
CA ILE A 45 -42.80 12.00 2.96
C ILE A 45 -43.35 12.55 4.27
N THR A 46 -43.36 11.69 5.28
CA THR A 46 -43.69 12.09 6.65
C THR A 46 -42.55 13.00 7.10
N HIS A 47 -42.79 14.32 7.07
CA HIS A 47 -41.92 15.31 7.68
C HIS A 47 -41.94 15.10 9.21
N GLN A 48 -41.15 14.13 9.67
CA GLN A 48 -40.88 13.99 11.11
C GLN A 48 -40.08 15.22 11.54
N ASN A 49 -40.67 16.03 12.41
CA ASN A 49 -39.98 17.13 13.08
C ASN A 49 -38.93 16.54 14.01
N LEU A 50 -37.68 16.49 13.53
CA LEU A 50 -36.53 16.11 14.35
C LEU A 50 -36.28 17.18 15.40
N THR A 51 -35.93 16.74 16.61
CA THR A 51 -35.45 17.62 17.67
C THR A 51 -34.08 18.20 17.31
N GLU A 52 -33.70 19.33 17.93
CA GLU A 52 -32.38 19.93 17.68
C GLU A 52 -31.22 18.98 17.98
N ASP A 53 -31.35 18.18 19.04
CA ASP A 53 -30.30 17.23 19.45
C ASP A 53 -30.13 16.10 18.43
N GLU A 54 -31.22 15.58 17.87
CA GLU A 54 -31.18 14.63 16.76
C GLU A 54 -30.50 15.23 15.52
N LEU A 55 -30.78 16.50 15.21
CA LEU A 55 -30.13 17.20 14.10
C LEU A 55 -28.63 17.37 14.35
N ARG A 56 -28.21 17.72 15.58
CA ARG A 56 -26.79 17.80 15.96
C ARG A 56 -26.11 16.43 15.85
N ALA A 57 -26.75 15.37 16.33
CA ALA A 57 -26.26 13.99 16.24
C ALA A 57 -26.07 13.56 14.77
N ARG A 58 -27.07 13.80 13.90
CA ARG A 58 -26.97 13.51 12.46
C ARG A 58 -25.83 14.28 11.79
N ARG A 59 -25.66 15.56 12.11
CA ARG A 59 -24.53 16.38 11.59
C ARG A 59 -23.19 15.84 12.05
N TRP A 60 -23.07 15.42 13.30
CA TRP A 60 -21.85 14.83 13.84
C TRP A 60 -21.52 13.50 13.15
N GLU A 61 -22.49 12.62 13.00
CA GLU A 61 -22.31 11.34 12.29
C GLU A 61 -21.92 11.55 10.82
N ALA A 62 -22.56 12.49 10.12
CA ALA A 62 -22.22 12.84 8.75
C ALA A 62 -20.76 13.29 8.65
N ARG A 63 -20.28 14.15 9.55
CA ARG A 63 -18.87 14.57 9.62
C ARG A 63 -17.93 13.39 9.91
N ARG A 64 -18.30 12.49 10.83
CA ARG A 64 -17.51 11.29 11.15
C ARG A 64 -17.39 10.38 9.92
N ARG A 65 -18.49 10.08 9.24
CA ARG A 65 -18.52 9.29 7.99
C ARG A 65 -17.68 9.96 6.90
N GLN A 66 -17.77 11.27 6.75
CA GLN A 66 -16.96 12.01 5.79
C GLN A 66 -15.45 11.92 6.09
N ARG A 67 -15.05 12.03 7.37
CA ARG A 67 -13.66 11.85 7.80
C ARG A 67 -13.15 10.44 7.50
N GLN A 68 -13.96 9.41 7.76
CA GLN A 68 -13.63 8.03 7.44
C GLN A 68 -13.42 7.83 5.93
N ARG A 69 -14.36 8.30 5.10
CA ARG A 69 -14.23 8.23 3.63
C ARG A 69 -12.98 8.95 3.12
N ARG A 70 -12.64 10.12 3.69
CA ARG A 70 -11.40 10.84 3.34
C ARG A 70 -10.14 10.06 3.74
N ALA A 71 -10.14 9.46 4.92
CA ALA A 71 -9.01 8.64 5.38
C ALA A 71 -8.83 7.38 4.52
N GLU A 72 -9.93 6.72 4.16
CA GLU A 72 -9.93 5.55 3.29
C GLU A 72 -9.45 5.88 1.88
N ARG A 73 -9.95 6.96 1.26
CA ARG A 73 -9.44 7.46 -0.03
C ARG A 73 -7.94 7.75 0.02
N ARG A 74 -7.45 8.33 1.12
CA ARG A 74 -6.01 8.56 1.32
C ARG A 74 -5.21 7.26 1.43
N ARG A 75 -5.76 6.22 2.06
CA ARG A 75 -5.12 4.90 2.13
C ARG A 75 -5.07 4.25 0.75
N GLN A 76 -6.19 4.24 0.04
CA GLN A 76 -6.29 3.70 -1.32
C GLN A 76 -5.35 4.43 -2.30
N ALA A 77 -5.29 5.76 -2.22
CA ALA A 77 -4.38 6.55 -3.06
C ALA A 77 -2.89 6.32 -2.75
N ARG A 78 -2.54 5.95 -1.50
CA ARG A 78 -1.15 5.71 -1.09
C ARG A 78 -0.69 4.27 -1.29
N ALA A 79 -1.61 3.30 -1.31
CA ALA A 79 -1.29 1.89 -1.48
C ALA A 79 -0.44 1.58 -2.74
N PRO A 80 -0.80 2.08 -3.95
CA PRO A 80 -0.01 1.77 -5.15
C PRO A 80 1.37 2.43 -5.13
N GLN A 81 1.49 3.68 -4.65
CA GLN A 81 2.81 4.31 -4.46
C GLN A 81 3.68 3.53 -3.48
N GLN A 82 3.08 2.99 -2.42
CA GLN A 82 3.83 2.20 -1.45
C GLN A 82 4.27 0.85 -2.04
N GLN A 83 3.43 0.21 -2.85
CA GLN A 83 3.80 -1.00 -3.58
C GLN A 83 4.92 -0.74 -4.59
N GLN A 84 4.83 0.30 -5.42
CA GLN A 84 5.88 0.68 -6.37
C GLN A 84 7.21 0.98 -5.67
N ARG A 85 7.18 1.72 -4.55
CA ARG A 85 8.41 1.97 -3.75
C ARG A 85 8.99 0.70 -3.15
N ASN A 86 8.14 -0.28 -2.82
CA ASN A 86 8.61 -1.57 -2.31
C ASN A 86 9.19 -2.43 -3.44
N GLN A 87 8.57 -2.46 -4.63
CA GLN A 87 9.08 -3.15 -5.82
C GLN A 87 10.44 -2.58 -6.27
N GLN A 88 10.54 -1.26 -6.42
CA GLN A 88 11.81 -0.59 -6.74
C GLN A 88 12.91 -0.84 -5.70
N ARG A 89 12.52 -1.12 -4.44
CA ARG A 89 13.48 -1.50 -3.40
C ARG A 89 13.92 -2.95 -3.53
N GLN A 90 13.03 -3.87 -3.88
CA GLN A 90 13.37 -5.28 -4.08
C GLN A 90 14.29 -5.47 -5.29
N GLU A 91 14.01 -4.84 -6.42
CA GLU A 91 14.83 -4.95 -7.65
C GLU A 91 16.26 -4.43 -7.46
N ARG A 92 16.51 -3.60 -6.43
CA ARG A 92 17.83 -3.02 -6.16
C ARG A 92 18.67 -3.82 -5.16
N LEU A 93 18.12 -4.85 -4.53
CA LEU A 93 18.83 -5.59 -3.49
C LEU A 93 19.36 -6.90 -4.06
N ASP A 94 20.67 -6.92 -4.36
CA ASP A 94 21.38 -8.15 -4.66
C ASP A 94 21.68 -8.89 -3.34
N TYR A 95 20.90 -9.92 -3.05
CA TYR A 95 21.05 -10.73 -1.84
C TYR A 95 22.33 -11.59 -1.84
N GLY A 96 23.00 -11.76 -2.99
CA GLY A 96 24.32 -12.37 -3.06
C GLY A 96 25.43 -11.43 -2.55
N ARG A 97 25.20 -10.12 -2.58
CA ARG A 97 26.17 -9.08 -2.17
C ARG A 97 25.73 -8.27 -0.95
N THR A 98 24.46 -8.32 -0.56
CA THR A 98 23.89 -7.47 0.50
C THR A 98 23.51 -8.28 1.74
N MET A 99 24.07 -7.92 2.90
CA MET A 99 23.75 -8.52 4.19
C MET A 99 22.96 -7.52 5.03
N PHE A 100 21.86 -7.99 5.60
CA PHE A 100 21.04 -7.21 6.51
C PHE A 100 21.52 -7.44 7.94
N ILE A 101 22.13 -6.41 8.53
CA ILE A 101 22.60 -6.47 9.90
C ILE A 101 21.64 -5.70 10.78
N HIS A 102 20.79 -6.44 11.49
CA HIS A 102 19.88 -5.85 12.44
C HIS A 102 20.54 -5.72 13.80
N PHE A 103 20.54 -4.51 14.32
CA PHE A 103 20.99 -4.27 15.67
C PHE A 103 19.85 -3.72 16.51
N THR A 104 19.72 -4.29 17.70
CA THR A 104 18.80 -3.79 18.71
C THR A 104 19.59 -2.92 19.68
N TYR A 105 19.33 -1.62 19.70
CA TYR A 105 19.98 -0.70 20.64
C TYR A 105 18.97 -0.11 21.61
N CYS A 106 19.44 0.18 22.82
CA CYS A 106 18.70 0.90 23.86
C CYS A 106 18.68 2.41 23.59
N SER A 107 17.75 3.13 24.24
CA SER A 107 17.55 4.58 24.09
C SER A 107 18.78 5.43 24.44
N SER A 108 19.70 4.91 25.25
CA SER A 108 20.98 5.54 25.58
C SER A 108 21.95 5.59 24.38
N MET A 109 21.78 4.73 23.38
CA MET A 109 22.62 4.66 22.17
C MET A 109 22.11 5.55 21.03
N LYS A 110 21.42 6.65 21.33
CA LYS A 110 20.86 7.59 20.34
C LYS A 110 21.88 8.14 19.32
N THR A 111 23.16 8.17 19.68
CA THR A 111 24.26 8.64 18.80
C THR A 111 24.90 7.51 18.00
N PHE A 112 24.61 6.25 18.32
CA PHE A 112 25.22 5.10 17.68
C PHE A 112 24.97 5.04 16.17
N PRO A 113 23.75 5.31 15.64
CA PRO A 113 23.53 5.30 14.19
C PRO A 113 24.47 6.22 13.42
N ARG A 114 24.89 7.36 14.01
CA ARG A 114 25.83 8.29 13.39
C ARG A 114 27.26 7.77 13.38
N LYS A 115 27.63 6.95 14.37
CA LYS A 115 28.97 6.34 14.50
C LYS A 115 29.07 5.00 13.81
N PHE A 116 27.95 4.36 13.51
CA PHE A 116 27.91 3.00 12.96
C PHE A 116 28.74 2.87 11.69
N HIS A 117 28.52 3.74 10.71
CA HIS A 117 29.26 3.68 9.44
C HIS A 117 30.77 3.91 9.64
N ALA A 118 31.16 4.81 10.55
CA ALA A 118 32.57 5.04 10.88
C ALA A 118 33.22 3.81 11.56
N LEU A 119 32.48 3.12 12.44
CA LEU A 119 32.94 1.88 13.05
C LEU A 119 33.00 0.74 12.04
N TRP A 120 31.99 0.64 11.18
CA TRP A 120 31.94 -0.36 10.12
C TRP A 120 33.16 -0.24 9.22
N ASP A 121 33.41 0.95 8.71
CA ASP A 121 34.57 1.24 7.87
C ASP A 121 35.89 0.97 8.60
N LYS A 122 36.01 1.39 9.86
CA LYS A 122 37.21 1.15 10.67
C LYS A 122 37.58 -0.33 10.84
N TYR A 123 36.59 -1.20 11.05
CA TYR A 123 36.83 -2.63 11.34
C TYR A 123 36.73 -3.53 10.12
N PHE A 124 35.93 -3.13 9.13
CA PHE A 124 35.59 -3.97 7.98
C PHE A 124 35.98 -3.34 6.65
N GLY A 125 36.52 -2.12 6.60
CA GLY A 125 36.87 -1.43 5.35
C GLY A 125 37.91 -2.18 4.50
N GLU A 126 38.81 -2.93 5.12
CA GLU A 126 39.80 -3.80 4.44
C GLU A 126 39.35 -5.26 4.32
N SER A 127 38.20 -5.61 4.91
CA SER A 127 37.70 -6.98 4.90
C SER A 127 36.95 -7.25 3.57
N PRO A 128 36.94 -8.50 3.08
CA PRO A 128 36.08 -8.91 1.96
C PRO A 128 34.59 -8.63 2.20
N ILE A 129 34.19 -8.42 3.46
CA ILE A 129 32.82 -8.02 3.80
C ILE A 129 32.53 -6.53 3.52
N ASN A 130 33.52 -5.74 3.06
CA ASN A 130 33.31 -4.31 2.74
C ASN A 130 32.38 -4.10 1.54
N GLU A 131 32.26 -5.10 0.64
CA GLU A 131 31.37 -5.08 -0.51
C GLU A 131 29.90 -5.16 -0.08
N VAL A 132 29.70 -5.55 1.18
CA VAL A 132 28.40 -5.75 1.79
C VAL A 132 27.94 -4.46 2.45
N LEU A 133 26.89 -3.85 1.89
CA LEU A 133 26.30 -2.62 2.44
C LEU A 133 25.47 -2.91 3.71
N PRO A 134 25.91 -2.47 4.91
CA PRO A 134 25.16 -2.75 6.12
C PRO A 134 23.93 -1.82 6.21
N VAL A 135 22.75 -2.42 6.37
CA VAL A 135 21.49 -1.67 6.56
C VAL A 135 21.12 -1.60 8.03
N LEU A 136 21.18 -0.40 8.61
CA LEU A 136 20.84 -0.16 10.02
C LEU A 136 19.32 0.02 10.24
N GLY A 137 18.68 -0.98 10.83
CA GLY A 137 17.27 -0.89 11.23
C GLY A 137 17.10 -0.50 12.70
N THR A 138 16.47 0.64 12.99
CA THR A 138 16.18 1.03 14.39
C THR A 138 14.81 0.56 14.84
N ARG A 139 14.77 -0.04 16.05
CA ARG A 139 13.60 -0.18 16.95
C ARG A 139 12.39 -1.02 16.51
N ASN A 140 12.30 -1.52 15.29
CA ASN A 140 11.15 -2.31 14.87
C ASN A 140 11.55 -3.61 14.17
N VAL A 141 11.59 -4.71 14.93
CA VAL A 141 11.81 -6.07 14.42
C VAL A 141 10.80 -6.42 13.31
N LYS A 142 9.59 -5.82 13.33
CA LYS A 142 8.59 -6.03 12.28
C LYS A 142 9.04 -5.49 10.91
N ASN A 143 9.93 -4.49 10.86
CA ASN A 143 10.46 -3.99 9.60
C ASN A 143 11.45 -4.98 8.98
N LEU A 144 12.32 -5.58 9.81
CA LEU A 144 13.20 -6.65 9.37
C LEU A 144 12.40 -7.86 8.92
N GLN A 145 11.43 -8.29 9.72
CA GLN A 145 10.54 -9.41 9.38
C GLN A 145 9.82 -9.16 8.05
N ARG A 146 9.25 -7.96 7.84
CA ARG A 146 8.65 -7.61 6.53
C ARG A 146 9.66 -7.67 5.39
N GLN A 147 10.90 -7.23 5.60
CA GLN A 147 11.93 -7.31 4.56
C GLN A 147 12.40 -8.73 4.29
N LEU A 148 12.34 -9.65 5.24
CA LEU A 148 12.73 -11.05 5.07
C LEU A 148 11.59 -11.93 4.54
N THR A 149 10.34 -11.65 4.89
CA THR A 149 9.17 -12.45 4.46
C THR A 149 8.80 -12.19 3.00
N TYR A 150 9.05 -11.01 2.46
CA TYR A 150 8.76 -10.70 1.05
C TYR A 150 9.79 -11.23 0.05
N THR A 151 10.89 -11.82 0.53
CA THR A 151 11.99 -12.35 -0.28
C THR A 151 11.95 -13.87 -0.49
N ARG A 152 10.98 -14.55 0.12
CA ARG A 152 10.74 -15.99 -0.06
C ARG A 152 9.44 -16.18 -0.81
#